data_AF-A0A7L4PZX2-F1
#
_entry.id   AF-A0A7L4PZX2-F1
#
_cell.length_a   1.000
_cell.length_b   1.000
_cell.length_c   1.000
_cell.angle_alpha   90.00
_cell.angle_beta   90.00
_cell.angle_gamma   90.00
#
_symmetry.space_group_name_H-M   'P 1'
#
loop_
_entity.id
_entity.type
_entity.pdbx_description
1 polymer ?
#
loop_
_entity_poly.entity_id
_entity_poly.type
_entity_poly.pdbx_seq_one_letter_code
_entity_poly.pdbx_strand_id
1 'polypeptide(L)'
;MYVLVSPCILSPDLRARGITREEDLGYYSRAVERCRRFGIEIVPLPCPETLYLGHDREPGMFLERLDTARFGHLLGNLEAEVREIIRERGPPLCIIGVNSSPACGIDATWYGPPGSEEARRPGRGVFLSRFPEIPALDVADFARYRVYLAAPLFSRAEKEYNISLFETLSAHFFEVYLPQEVGDDTIHRDRKAHQDIFCRHLAAFGNTDVVVAVIDGADADSGTAWEMGYAYAHGIPVVAIRTDFRMA
;
A
#
# COMPACT_ATOMS: atom_id res chain seq x y z
N MET A 1 6.64 7.33 15.60
CA MET A 1 5.87 7.51 14.33
C MET A 1 4.71 6.55 14.37
N TYR A 2 3.55 6.95 13.87
CA TYR A 2 2.37 6.10 13.93
C TYR A 2 1.48 6.32 12.72
N VAL A 3 0.60 5.34 12.47
CA VAL A 3 -0.48 5.42 11.48
C VAL A 3 -1.82 5.30 12.19
N LEU A 4 -2.82 6.02 11.68
CA LEU A 4 -4.21 5.87 12.10
C LEU A 4 -4.85 4.79 11.22
N VAL A 5 -5.45 3.77 11.80
CA VAL A 5 -5.90 2.60 11.03
C VAL A 5 -7.37 2.35 11.25
N SER A 6 -8.13 2.17 10.15
CA SER A 6 -9.53 1.73 10.24
C SER A 6 -9.59 0.42 11.04
N PRO A 7 -10.39 0.35 12.10
CA PRO A 7 -10.27 -0.73 13.09
C PRO A 7 -10.63 -2.10 12.51
N CYS A 8 -11.38 -2.15 11.41
CA CYS A 8 -11.68 -3.36 10.68
C CYS A 8 -10.45 -4.08 10.08
N ILE A 9 -9.32 -3.37 9.92
CA ILE A 9 -8.05 -3.98 9.49
C ILE A 9 -7.48 -4.85 10.61
N LEU A 10 -7.73 -4.50 11.88
CA LEU A 10 -7.30 -5.27 13.05
C LEU A 10 -8.37 -6.27 13.52
N SER A 11 -9.64 -5.94 13.30
CA SER A 11 -10.79 -6.75 13.73
C SER A 11 -11.82 -6.80 12.59
N PRO A 12 -11.65 -7.74 11.63
CA PRO A 12 -12.47 -7.80 10.41
C PRO A 12 -13.98 -7.95 10.65
N ASP A 13 -14.38 -8.46 11.82
CA ASP A 13 -15.77 -8.58 12.28
C ASP A 13 -16.49 -7.23 12.50
N LEU A 14 -15.75 -6.12 12.49
CA LEU A 14 -16.31 -4.77 12.50
C LEU A 14 -16.89 -4.35 11.14
N ARG A 15 -16.59 -5.06 10.05
CA ARG A 15 -17.22 -4.82 8.74
C ARG A 15 -18.63 -5.38 8.70
N ALA A 16 -19.43 -4.90 7.76
CA ALA A 16 -20.73 -5.49 7.48
C ALA A 16 -20.58 -6.97 7.08
N ARG A 17 -21.65 -7.74 7.26
CA ARG A 17 -21.65 -9.17 6.97
C ARG A 17 -21.39 -9.42 5.48
N GLY A 18 -20.54 -10.39 5.18
CA GLY A 18 -20.35 -10.91 3.82
C GLY A 18 -19.56 -10.03 2.85
N ILE A 19 -18.97 -8.91 3.28
CA ILE A 19 -18.21 -8.00 2.39
C ILE A 19 -16.69 -8.13 2.49
N THR A 20 -16.18 -8.78 3.53
CA THR A 20 -14.75 -9.04 3.70
C THR A 20 -14.37 -10.30 2.93
N ARG A 21 -13.50 -10.16 1.93
CA ARG A 21 -13.00 -11.27 1.11
C ARG A 21 -11.68 -11.81 1.66
N GLU A 22 -11.28 -13.00 1.20
CA GLU A 22 -9.98 -13.60 1.59
C GLU A 22 -8.79 -12.71 1.16
N GLU A 23 -8.89 -12.07 -0.01
CA GLU A 23 -7.91 -11.09 -0.48
C GLU A 23 -7.74 -9.90 0.50
N ASP A 24 -8.85 -9.40 1.06
CA ASP A 24 -8.84 -8.30 2.04
C ASP A 24 -8.04 -8.69 3.29
N LEU A 25 -8.26 -9.91 3.79
CA LEU A 25 -7.54 -10.44 4.96
C LEU A 25 -6.04 -10.54 4.70
N GLY A 26 -5.65 -10.92 3.47
CA GLY A 26 -4.27 -10.90 3.03
C GLY A 26 -3.65 -9.50 3.11
N TYR A 27 -4.35 -8.47 2.61
CA TYR A 27 -3.90 -7.08 2.71
C TYR A 27 -3.80 -6.59 4.15
N TYR A 28 -4.77 -6.93 5.00
CA TYR A 28 -4.78 -6.52 6.40
C TYR A 28 -3.58 -7.08 7.16
N SER A 29 -3.35 -8.40 7.02
CA SER A 29 -2.20 -9.08 7.63
C SER A 29 -0.88 -8.44 7.20
N ARG A 30 -0.75 -8.15 5.90
CA ARG A 30 0.45 -7.51 5.35
C ARG A 30 0.64 -6.06 5.80
N ALA A 31 -0.43 -5.28 5.94
CA ALA A 31 -0.36 -3.92 6.48
C ALA A 31 0.14 -3.92 7.93
N VAL A 32 -0.36 -4.85 8.76
CA VAL A 32 0.11 -5.03 10.13
C VAL A 32 1.58 -5.47 10.15
N GLU A 33 1.96 -6.41 9.29
CA GLU A 33 3.35 -6.86 9.16
C GLU A 33 4.28 -5.73 8.72
N ARG A 34 3.87 -4.87 7.78
CA ARG A 34 4.64 -3.68 7.38
C ARG A 34 4.92 -2.81 8.60
N CYS A 35 3.89 -2.48 9.38
CA CYS A 35 4.03 -1.66 10.57
C CYS A 35 4.99 -2.31 11.59
N ARG A 36 4.84 -3.60 11.86
CA ARG A 36 5.72 -4.36 12.74
C ARG A 36 7.17 -4.30 12.27
N ARG A 37 7.39 -4.57 10.99
CA ARG A 37 8.72 -4.63 10.38
C ARG A 37 9.48 -3.31 10.46
N PHE A 38 8.78 -2.20 10.26
CA PHE A 38 9.38 -0.86 10.27
C PHE A 38 9.24 -0.11 11.61
N GLY A 39 8.71 -0.78 12.66
CA GLY A 39 8.52 -0.14 13.97
C GLY A 39 7.52 1.03 13.94
N ILE A 40 6.53 0.98 13.04
CA ILE A 40 5.47 1.97 12.94
C ILE A 40 4.35 1.57 13.91
N GLU A 41 4.02 2.45 14.86
CA GLU A 41 2.92 2.20 15.79
C GLU A 41 1.57 2.25 15.07
N ILE A 42 0.69 1.30 15.38
CA ILE A 42 -0.68 1.27 14.90
C ILE A 42 -1.59 1.89 15.96
N VAL A 43 -2.28 2.96 15.62
CA VAL A 43 -3.32 3.56 16.45
C VAL A 43 -4.68 3.33 15.78
N PRO A 44 -5.56 2.48 16.34
CA PRO A 44 -6.86 2.23 15.74
C PRO A 44 -7.76 3.47 15.82
N LEU A 45 -8.40 3.78 14.70
CA LEU A 45 -9.50 4.74 14.66
C LEU A 45 -10.77 4.14 15.29
N PRO A 46 -11.70 4.98 15.77
CA PRO A 46 -13.04 4.50 16.10
C PRO A 46 -13.76 4.04 14.82
N CYS A 47 -14.74 3.14 14.95
CA CYS A 47 -15.60 2.71 13.84
C CYS A 47 -16.96 3.40 13.92
N PRO A 48 -17.23 4.46 13.14
CA PRO A 48 -18.50 5.17 13.22
C PRO A 48 -19.70 4.28 12.92
N GLU A 49 -19.55 3.41 11.91
CA GLU A 49 -20.63 2.52 11.49
C GLU A 49 -20.99 1.48 12.55
N THR A 50 -19.99 0.81 13.16
CA THR A 50 -20.26 -0.17 14.22
C THR A 50 -20.80 0.50 15.48
N LEU A 51 -20.28 1.68 15.84
CA LEU A 51 -20.79 2.44 16.99
C LEU A 51 -22.24 2.93 16.79
N TYR A 52 -22.66 3.14 15.54
CA TYR A 52 -24.01 3.59 15.22
C TYR A 52 -25.01 2.45 14.99
N LEU A 53 -24.63 1.47 14.18
CA LEU A 53 -25.51 0.38 13.70
C LEU A 53 -25.33 -0.92 14.49
N GLY A 54 -24.27 -1.04 15.29
CA GLY A 54 -23.88 -2.27 15.97
C GLY A 54 -22.98 -3.19 15.11
N HIS A 55 -22.56 -4.28 15.75
CA HIS A 55 -21.89 -5.40 15.08
C HIS A 55 -22.86 -6.18 14.19
N ASP A 56 -22.32 -6.98 13.27
CA ASP A 56 -23.09 -7.94 12.46
C ASP A 56 -24.24 -7.30 11.66
N ARG A 57 -23.97 -6.11 11.13
CA ARG A 57 -24.89 -5.33 10.30
C ARG A 57 -24.85 -5.80 8.85
N GLU A 58 -25.97 -5.70 8.15
CA GLU A 58 -26.00 -5.84 6.69
C GLU A 58 -25.17 -4.73 6.01
N PRO A 59 -24.72 -4.90 4.76
CA PRO A 59 -24.13 -3.82 3.98
C PRO A 59 -25.16 -2.72 3.69
N GLY A 60 -24.72 -1.50 3.37
CA GLY A 60 -25.65 -0.46 2.95
C GLY A 60 -24.97 0.86 2.63
N MET A 61 -25.77 1.77 2.04
CA MET A 61 -25.31 3.06 1.54
C MET A 61 -25.43 4.16 2.60
N PHE A 62 -24.65 5.23 2.45
CA PHE A 62 -24.70 6.37 3.38
C PHE A 62 -26.10 7.00 3.45
N LEU A 63 -26.68 7.40 2.31
CA LEU A 63 -27.98 8.09 2.26
C LEU A 63 -29.14 7.25 2.84
N GLU A 64 -29.04 5.93 2.75
CA GLU A 64 -30.08 5.04 3.23
C GLU A 64 -30.01 4.82 4.76
N ARG A 65 -28.81 4.72 5.32
CA ARG A 65 -28.62 4.17 6.68
C ARG A 65 -27.92 5.10 7.66
N LEU A 66 -27.20 6.10 7.16
CA LEU A 66 -26.26 6.91 7.94
C LEU A 66 -26.55 8.41 7.83
N ASP A 67 -27.27 8.88 6.82
CA ASP A 67 -27.61 10.31 6.65
C ASP A 67 -28.68 10.77 7.65
N THR A 68 -28.28 10.91 8.90
CA THR A 68 -29.12 11.32 10.01
C THR A 68 -28.37 12.31 10.90
N ALA A 69 -29.10 13.23 11.54
CA ALA A 69 -28.50 14.16 12.50
C ALA A 69 -27.77 13.44 13.63
N ARG A 70 -28.31 12.31 14.11
CA ARG A 70 -27.71 11.48 15.16
C ARG A 70 -26.33 10.94 14.75
N PHE A 71 -26.20 10.45 13.51
CA PHE A 71 -24.92 9.99 12.99
C PHE A 71 -23.94 11.16 12.80
N GLY A 72 -24.42 12.31 12.32
CA GLY A 72 -23.61 13.54 12.21
C GLY A 72 -23.01 14.00 13.55
N HIS A 73 -23.79 13.93 14.64
CA HIS A 73 -23.31 14.20 15.99
C HIS A 73 -22.27 13.18 16.47
N LEU A 74 -22.50 11.88 16.21
CA LEU A 74 -21.52 10.84 16.51
C LEU A 74 -20.18 11.12 15.80
N LEU A 75 -20.21 11.44 14.50
CA LEU A 75 -19.00 11.78 13.74
C LEU A 75 -18.26 12.98 14.33
N GLY A 76 -18.98 13.99 14.85
CA GLY A 76 -18.37 15.14 15.52
C GLY A 76 -17.62 14.76 16.80
N ASN A 77 -18.18 13.88 17.61
CA ASN A 77 -17.53 13.38 18.82
C ASN A 77 -16.28 12.56 18.48
N LEU A 78 -16.40 11.63 17.52
CA LEU A 78 -15.28 10.79 17.08
C LEU A 78 -14.16 11.62 16.43
N GLU A 79 -14.51 12.67 15.69
CA GLU A 79 -13.52 13.61 15.15
C GLU A 79 -12.75 14.28 16.27
N ALA A 80 -13.43 14.78 17.30
CA ALA A 80 -12.79 15.43 18.44
C ALA A 80 -11.82 14.47 19.17
N GLU A 81 -12.22 13.21 19.39
CA GLU A 81 -11.37 12.18 19.98
C GLU A 81 -10.10 11.93 19.16
N VAL A 82 -10.22 11.77 17.84
CA VAL A 82 -9.06 11.55 16.97
C VAL A 82 -8.16 12.78 16.88
N ARG A 83 -8.74 13.99 16.85
CA ARG A 83 -7.96 15.24 16.88
C ARG A 83 -7.22 15.42 18.19
N GLU A 84 -7.76 14.94 19.31
CA GLU A 84 -7.07 14.93 20.59
C GLU A 84 -5.82 14.03 20.54
N ILE A 85 -5.96 12.81 20.00
CA ILE A 85 -4.83 11.89 19.80
C ILE A 85 -3.72 12.56 18.97
N ILE A 86 -4.11 13.25 17.87
CA ILE A 86 -3.16 13.96 17.00
C ILE A 86 -2.51 15.15 17.73
N ARG A 87 -3.26 15.87 18.57
CA ARG A 87 -2.74 16.98 19.36
C ARG A 87 -1.68 16.50 20.35
N GLU A 88 -1.91 15.38 21.01
CA GLU A 88 -0.99 14.81 22.01
C GLU A 88 0.25 14.17 21.37
N ARG A 89 0.09 13.48 20.24
CA ARG A 89 1.14 12.66 19.61
C ARG A 89 1.87 13.35 18.45
N GLY A 90 1.35 14.48 17.97
CA GLY A 90 1.75 15.08 16.70
C GLY A 90 1.08 14.42 15.50
N PRO A 91 1.36 14.89 14.27
CA PRO A 91 0.73 14.35 13.06
C PRO A 91 1.12 12.88 12.80
N PRO A 92 0.19 12.02 12.38
CA PRO A 92 0.50 10.66 11.93
C PRO A 92 1.21 10.67 10.57
N LEU A 93 1.84 9.55 10.21
CA LEU A 93 2.38 9.35 8.86
C LEU A 93 1.26 9.39 7.81
N CYS A 94 0.17 8.66 8.07
CA CYS A 94 -1.03 8.62 7.24
C CYS A 94 -2.20 7.96 7.97
N ILE A 95 -3.37 7.99 7.34
CA ILE A 95 -4.54 7.18 7.64
C ILE A 95 -4.59 5.97 6.71
N ILE A 96 -4.89 4.79 7.24
CA ILE A 96 -5.10 3.56 6.47
C ILE A 96 -6.60 3.22 6.51
N GLY A 97 -7.25 3.33 5.35
CA GLY A 97 -8.68 3.06 5.16
C GLY A 97 -8.96 1.79 4.37
N VAL A 98 -10.24 1.50 4.15
CA VAL A 98 -10.69 0.36 3.35
C VAL A 98 -11.74 0.82 2.34
N ASN A 99 -11.42 0.67 1.05
CA ASN A 99 -12.28 1.02 -0.08
C ASN A 99 -13.47 0.07 -0.20
N SER A 100 -14.48 0.31 0.64
CA SER A 100 -15.80 -0.34 0.60
C SER A 100 -16.76 0.25 1.64
N SER A 101 -16.29 1.22 2.44
CA SER A 101 -17.04 1.80 3.55
C SER A 101 -17.56 3.20 3.20
N PRO A 102 -18.83 3.52 3.52
CA PRO A 102 -19.34 4.88 3.43
C PRO A 102 -18.63 5.87 4.37
N ALA A 103 -18.05 5.40 5.47
CA ALA A 103 -17.37 6.24 6.47
C ALA A 103 -15.84 6.27 6.29
N CYS A 104 -15.25 5.12 5.96
CA CYS A 104 -13.80 4.87 5.95
C CYS A 104 -13.20 4.58 4.56
N GLY A 105 -13.97 4.81 3.48
CA GLY A 105 -13.43 4.75 2.12
C GLY A 105 -12.33 5.80 1.89
N ILE A 106 -11.39 5.52 0.99
CA ILE A 106 -10.26 6.41 0.66
C ILE A 106 -10.45 7.00 -0.73
N ASP A 107 -10.45 6.16 -1.75
CA ASP A 107 -10.53 6.59 -3.15
C ASP A 107 -11.98 6.67 -3.64
N ALA A 108 -12.85 5.88 -3.03
CA ALA A 108 -14.27 5.90 -3.33
C ALA A 108 -15.15 5.55 -2.13
N THR A 109 -16.35 6.12 -2.14
CA THR A 109 -17.32 6.05 -1.06
C THR A 109 -18.69 5.63 -1.59
N TRP A 110 -19.36 4.75 -0.83
CA TRP A 110 -20.71 4.28 -1.13
C TRP A 110 -21.76 5.24 -0.56
N TYR A 111 -22.12 6.24 -1.36
CA TYR A 111 -22.93 7.38 -0.91
C TYR A 111 -24.41 7.27 -1.33
N GLY A 112 -24.66 7.07 -2.63
CA GLY A 112 -25.98 7.22 -3.26
C GLY A 112 -27.00 6.10 -2.98
N PRO A 113 -28.23 6.19 -3.53
CA PRO A 113 -29.25 5.16 -3.36
C PRO A 113 -28.84 3.81 -3.99
N PRO A 114 -29.28 2.66 -3.43
CA PRO A 114 -28.94 1.35 -3.98
C PRO A 114 -29.33 1.21 -5.46
N GLY A 115 -28.41 0.69 -6.28
CA GLY A 115 -28.67 0.40 -7.70
C GLY A 115 -28.63 1.60 -8.65
N SER A 116 -28.20 2.79 -8.20
CA SER A 116 -28.00 3.95 -9.08
C SER A 116 -26.54 4.12 -9.53
N GLU A 117 -26.32 4.81 -10.65
CA GLU A 117 -24.98 5.21 -11.11
C GLU A 117 -24.27 6.15 -10.11
N GLU A 118 -25.02 6.82 -9.23
CA GLU A 118 -24.52 7.73 -8.20
C GLU A 118 -24.18 7.04 -6.86
N ALA A 119 -24.37 5.71 -6.79
CA ALA A 119 -24.14 4.92 -5.58
C ALA A 119 -22.69 5.00 -5.09
N ARG A 120 -21.72 5.10 -6.01
CA ARG A 120 -20.30 5.23 -5.70
C ARG A 120 -19.79 6.60 -6.13
N ARG A 121 -19.16 7.33 -5.21
CA ARG A 121 -18.57 8.66 -5.47
C ARG A 121 -17.06 8.61 -5.23
N PRO A 122 -16.25 9.33 -6.02
CA PRO A 122 -14.82 9.46 -5.76
C PRO A 122 -14.58 10.24 -4.46
N GLY A 123 -13.51 9.90 -3.76
CA GLY A 123 -13.07 10.54 -2.52
C GLY A 123 -13.43 9.78 -1.25
N ARG A 124 -13.00 10.38 -0.14
CA ARG A 124 -13.02 9.76 1.19
C ARG A 124 -14.44 9.61 1.74
N GLY A 125 -14.60 8.58 2.57
CA GLY A 125 -15.82 8.36 3.33
C GLY A 125 -16.11 9.51 4.28
N VAL A 126 -17.36 9.64 4.70
CA VAL A 126 -17.86 10.81 5.45
C VAL A 126 -17.13 11.07 6.78
N PHE A 127 -16.46 10.06 7.34
CA PHE A 127 -15.64 10.24 8.53
C PHE A 127 -14.21 10.65 8.16
N LEU A 128 -13.56 9.94 7.24
CA LEU A 128 -12.18 10.23 6.86
C LEU A 128 -12.02 11.53 6.04
N SER A 129 -13.11 12.02 5.43
CA SER A 129 -13.16 13.33 4.78
C SER A 129 -13.03 14.50 5.75
N ARG A 130 -13.20 14.27 7.06
CA ARG A 130 -12.98 15.27 8.12
C ARG A 130 -11.51 15.54 8.41
N PHE A 131 -10.59 14.72 7.88
CA PHE A 131 -9.14 14.88 8.07
C PHE A 131 -8.41 15.12 6.72
N PRO A 132 -8.84 16.09 5.89
CA PRO A 132 -8.29 16.28 4.55
C PRO A 132 -6.78 16.59 4.54
N GLU A 133 -6.26 17.14 5.63
CA GLU A 133 -4.85 17.51 5.82
C GLU A 133 -3.92 16.30 6.00
N ILE A 134 -4.47 15.14 6.38
CA ILE A 134 -3.67 13.93 6.65
C ILE A 134 -3.67 13.06 5.40
N PRO A 135 -2.50 12.62 4.88
CA PRO A 135 -2.44 11.64 3.81
C PRO A 135 -3.22 10.38 4.16
N ALA A 136 -3.95 9.81 3.20
CA ALA A 136 -4.71 8.59 3.45
C ALA A 136 -4.52 7.60 2.30
N LEU A 137 -4.40 6.33 2.63
CA LEU A 137 -4.09 5.24 1.72
C LEU A 137 -5.08 4.10 1.94
N ASP A 138 -5.52 3.47 0.85
CA ASP A 138 -6.22 2.20 0.95
C ASP A 138 -5.25 1.12 1.49
N VAL A 139 -5.79 0.21 2.30
CA VAL A 139 -5.00 -0.87 2.90
C VAL A 139 -4.32 -1.76 1.87
N ALA A 140 -4.90 -1.96 0.68
CA ALA A 140 -4.27 -2.76 -0.36
C ALA A 140 -3.01 -2.08 -0.90
N ASP A 141 -3.03 -0.76 -1.07
CA ASP A 141 -1.86 0.01 -1.49
C ASP A 141 -0.82 0.13 -0.39
N PHE A 142 -1.25 0.39 0.85
CA PHE A 142 -0.34 0.41 2.00
C PHE A 142 0.33 -0.95 2.23
N ALA A 143 -0.36 -2.06 1.95
CA ALA A 143 0.18 -3.40 2.08
C ALA A 143 1.29 -3.70 1.07
N ARG A 144 1.37 -3.00 -0.06
CA ARG A 144 2.41 -3.15 -1.10
C ARG A 144 3.67 -2.39 -0.72
N TYR A 145 4.64 -3.08 -0.12
CA TYR A 145 5.87 -2.45 0.36
C TYR A 145 7.15 -3.21 0.01
N ARG A 146 7.03 -4.41 -0.57
CA ARG A 146 8.17 -5.25 -0.96
C ARG A 146 8.54 -4.94 -2.41
N VAL A 147 9.69 -4.33 -2.60
CA VAL A 147 10.17 -3.82 -3.88
C VAL A 147 11.28 -4.73 -4.40
N TYR A 148 11.20 -5.12 -5.66
CA TYR A 148 12.34 -5.64 -6.40
C TYR A 148 12.94 -4.51 -7.24
N LEU A 149 14.20 -4.15 -6.99
CA LEU A 149 14.88 -3.10 -7.73
C LEU A 149 15.65 -3.70 -8.93
N ALA A 150 15.00 -3.72 -10.08
CA ALA A 150 15.56 -4.19 -11.35
C ALA A 150 16.39 -3.06 -11.99
N ALA A 151 17.69 -3.26 -12.15
CA ALA A 151 18.55 -2.22 -12.73
C ALA A 151 19.85 -2.80 -13.29
N PRO A 152 20.46 -2.16 -14.31
CA PRO A 152 21.84 -2.44 -14.71
C PRO A 152 22.80 -2.29 -13.52
N LEU A 153 23.87 -3.09 -13.48
CA LEU A 153 24.85 -3.09 -12.39
C LEU A 153 26.29 -3.32 -12.89
N PHE A 154 26.59 -2.89 -14.12
CA PHE A 154 27.87 -3.15 -14.79
C PHE A 154 28.90 -2.05 -14.56
N SER A 155 28.45 -0.80 -14.42
CA SER A 155 29.29 0.35 -14.15
C SER A 155 29.20 0.81 -12.71
N ARG A 156 30.22 1.55 -12.26
CA ARG A 156 30.20 2.17 -10.93
C ARG A 156 29.03 3.15 -10.79
N ALA A 157 28.75 3.94 -11.83
CA ALA A 157 27.66 4.91 -11.82
C ALA A 157 26.29 4.23 -11.67
N GLU A 158 26.06 3.12 -12.36
CA GLU A 158 24.84 2.32 -12.22
C GLU A 158 24.69 1.76 -10.80
N LYS A 159 25.74 1.13 -10.26
CA LYS A 159 25.73 0.60 -8.89
C LYS A 159 25.48 1.69 -7.84
N GLU A 160 26.10 2.86 -7.98
CA GLU A 160 25.92 4.01 -7.09
C GLU A 160 24.49 4.56 -7.17
N TYR A 161 23.92 4.65 -8.38
CA TYR A 161 22.53 5.08 -8.56
C TYR A 161 21.54 4.10 -7.94
N ASN A 162 21.73 2.79 -8.13
CA ASN A 162 20.90 1.76 -7.51
C ASN A 162 20.95 1.84 -5.97
N ILE A 163 22.12 2.09 -5.38
CA ILE A 163 22.26 2.32 -3.94
C ILE A 163 21.44 3.55 -3.51
N SER A 164 21.52 4.65 -4.25
CA SER A 164 20.73 5.85 -3.93
C SER A 164 19.22 5.59 -3.97
N LEU A 165 18.74 4.78 -4.91
CA LEU A 165 17.34 4.38 -5.01
C LEU A 165 16.95 3.45 -3.85
N PHE A 166 17.81 2.48 -3.53
CA PHE A 166 17.64 1.59 -2.38
C PHE A 166 17.52 2.37 -1.07
N GLU A 167 18.42 3.33 -0.83
CA GLU A 167 18.43 4.18 0.36
C GLU A 167 17.17 5.05 0.43
N THR A 168 16.78 5.67 -0.70
CA THR A 168 15.58 6.49 -0.79
C THR A 168 14.33 5.67 -0.47
N LEU A 169 14.14 4.52 -1.12
CA LEU A 169 13.00 3.63 -0.88
C LEU A 169 12.99 3.11 0.56
N SER A 170 14.13 2.71 1.09
CA SER A 170 14.26 2.22 2.47
C SER A 170 13.91 3.30 3.49
N ALA A 171 14.32 4.56 3.26
CA ALA A 171 13.96 5.70 4.09
C ALA A 171 12.44 5.98 4.11
N HIS A 172 11.71 5.51 3.10
CA HIS A 172 10.26 5.59 2.98
C HIS A 172 9.53 4.27 3.34
N PHE A 173 10.17 3.40 4.14
CA PHE A 173 9.57 2.17 4.67
C PHE A 173 9.15 1.17 3.60
N PHE A 174 9.97 1.01 2.57
CA PHE A 174 9.92 -0.10 1.62
C PHE A 174 10.98 -1.15 1.97
N GLU A 175 10.63 -2.42 1.79
CA GLU A 175 11.59 -3.52 1.84
C GLU A 175 12.12 -3.71 0.44
N VAL A 176 13.39 -3.39 0.20
CA VAL A 176 13.97 -3.42 -1.14
C VAL A 176 14.88 -4.62 -1.27
N TYR A 177 14.59 -5.48 -2.25
CA TYR A 177 15.52 -6.47 -2.75
C TYR A 177 16.42 -5.83 -3.80
N LEU A 178 17.73 -5.85 -3.55
CA LEU A 178 18.75 -5.23 -4.39
C LEU A 178 19.63 -6.34 -5.04
N PRO A 179 19.42 -6.69 -6.32
CA PRO A 179 20.11 -7.81 -6.97
C PRO A 179 21.65 -7.76 -6.89
N GLN A 180 22.22 -6.55 -6.93
CA GLN A 180 23.67 -6.36 -6.84
C GLN A 180 24.31 -6.79 -5.50
N GLU A 181 23.53 -6.97 -4.42
CA GLU A 181 24.05 -7.51 -3.15
C GLU A 181 24.27 -9.04 -3.19
N VAL A 182 23.58 -9.72 -4.11
CA VAL A 182 23.66 -11.18 -4.28
C VAL A 182 24.73 -11.57 -5.30
N GLY A 183 25.15 -10.62 -6.13
CA GLY A 183 26.17 -10.82 -7.15
C GLY A 183 27.57 -10.96 -6.55
N ASP A 184 28.31 -11.97 -7.00
CA ASP A 184 29.75 -12.06 -6.78
C ASP A 184 30.48 -11.35 -7.94
N ASP A 185 31.27 -10.30 -7.66
CA ASP A 185 32.03 -9.52 -8.64
C ASP A 185 33.24 -10.30 -9.22
N THR A 186 33.38 -11.59 -8.92
CA THR A 186 34.46 -12.43 -9.44
C THR A 186 34.29 -12.75 -10.94
N ILE A 187 35.38 -12.57 -11.68
CA ILE A 187 35.48 -12.70 -13.16
C ILE A 187 35.27 -14.16 -13.65
N HIS A 188 35.27 -15.14 -12.74
CA HIS A 188 35.17 -16.57 -13.05
C HIS A 188 33.91 -17.19 -12.44
N ARG A 189 32.75 -16.88 -13.00
CA ARG A 189 31.51 -17.59 -12.65
C ARG A 189 31.43 -18.88 -13.45
N ASP A 190 31.45 -20.01 -12.76
CA ASP A 190 31.05 -21.26 -13.38
C ASP A 190 29.53 -21.27 -13.65
N ARG A 191 29.06 -22.24 -14.45
CA ARG A 191 27.63 -22.35 -14.79
C ARG A 191 26.73 -22.50 -13.55
N LYS A 192 27.26 -23.07 -12.47
CA LYS A 192 26.51 -23.30 -11.24
C LYS A 192 26.27 -21.99 -10.49
N ALA A 193 27.28 -21.12 -10.38
CA ALA A 193 27.14 -19.80 -9.78
C ALA A 193 26.08 -18.95 -10.49
N HIS A 194 26.05 -18.97 -11.82
CA HIS A 194 24.99 -18.29 -12.59
C HIS A 194 23.60 -18.84 -12.30
N GLN A 195 23.46 -20.17 -12.23
CA GLN A 195 22.18 -20.80 -11.93
C GLN A 195 21.72 -20.48 -10.51
N ASP A 196 22.62 -20.48 -9.53
CA ASP A 196 22.31 -20.16 -8.14
C ASP A 196 21.85 -18.70 -7.97
N ILE A 197 22.52 -17.75 -8.62
CA ILE A 197 22.12 -16.34 -8.64
C ILE A 197 20.73 -16.18 -9.27
N PHE A 198 20.52 -16.79 -10.43
CA PHE A 198 19.23 -16.76 -11.12
C PHE A 198 18.09 -17.34 -10.27
N CYS A 199 18.32 -18.48 -9.63
CA CYS A 199 17.35 -19.10 -8.73
C CYS A 199 17.04 -18.22 -7.50
N ARG A 200 18.02 -17.48 -6.97
CA ARG A 200 17.79 -16.52 -5.87
C ARG A 200 16.95 -15.34 -6.32
N HIS A 201 17.21 -14.77 -7.50
CA HIS A 201 16.39 -13.68 -8.05
C HIS A 201 14.95 -14.14 -8.31
N LEU A 202 14.77 -15.33 -8.91
CA LEU A 202 13.46 -15.95 -9.07
C LEU A 202 12.72 -16.15 -7.74
N ALA A 203 13.42 -16.64 -6.72
CA ALA A 203 12.82 -16.82 -5.40
C ALA A 203 12.41 -15.49 -4.76
N ALA A 204 13.16 -14.41 -5.00
CA ALA A 204 12.83 -13.07 -4.49
C ALA A 204 11.50 -12.55 -5.06
N PHE A 205 11.19 -12.83 -6.33
CA PHE A 205 9.90 -12.44 -6.94
C PHE A 205 8.69 -13.01 -6.21
N GLY A 206 8.80 -14.20 -5.59
CA GLY A 206 7.72 -14.79 -4.80
C GLY A 206 7.28 -13.94 -3.60
N ASN A 207 8.11 -12.99 -3.18
CA ASN A 207 7.85 -12.07 -2.07
C ASN A 207 7.76 -10.61 -2.53
N THR A 208 7.65 -10.35 -3.84
CA THR A 208 7.65 -8.99 -4.41
C THR A 208 6.23 -8.47 -4.62
N ASP A 209 6.00 -7.21 -4.24
CA ASP A 209 4.74 -6.51 -4.47
C ASP A 209 4.76 -5.58 -5.68
N VAL A 210 5.94 -5.02 -5.96
CA VAL A 210 6.16 -4.07 -7.05
C VAL A 210 7.60 -4.20 -7.54
N VAL A 211 7.79 -4.08 -8.84
CA VAL A 211 9.13 -3.90 -9.43
C VAL A 211 9.36 -2.42 -9.69
N VAL A 212 10.50 -1.91 -9.23
CA VAL A 212 11.02 -0.63 -9.67
C VAL A 212 12.16 -0.92 -10.64
N ALA A 213 12.05 -0.43 -11.88
CA ALA A 213 12.98 -0.77 -12.95
C ALA A 213 13.72 0.47 -13.47
N VAL A 214 15.05 0.49 -13.42
CA VAL A 214 15.86 1.52 -14.07
C VAL A 214 16.08 1.11 -15.53
N ILE A 215 15.57 1.92 -16.45
CA ILE A 215 15.59 1.66 -17.90
C ILE A 215 16.41 2.70 -18.67
N ASP A 216 17.45 3.23 -18.03
CA ASP A 216 18.41 4.15 -18.65
C ASP A 216 19.27 3.42 -19.68
N GLY A 217 19.56 4.08 -20.81
CA GLY A 217 20.11 3.43 -21.98
C GLY A 217 19.45 3.88 -23.28
N ALA A 218 20.03 3.46 -24.41
CA ALA A 218 19.29 3.49 -25.68
C ALA A 218 18.08 2.53 -25.58
N ASP A 219 18.35 1.35 -25.03
CA ASP A 219 17.37 0.32 -24.67
C ASP A 219 17.54 -0.04 -23.19
N ALA A 220 16.49 -0.65 -22.61
CA ALA A 220 16.61 -1.26 -21.28
C ALA A 220 17.64 -2.41 -21.31
N ASP A 221 18.40 -2.58 -20.23
CA ASP A 221 19.27 -3.76 -20.09
C ASP A 221 18.47 -5.06 -20.27
N SER A 222 19.08 -6.05 -20.92
CA SER A 222 18.44 -7.33 -21.22
C SER A 222 17.98 -8.10 -19.98
N GLY A 223 18.70 -7.99 -18.85
CA GLY A 223 18.32 -8.56 -17.57
C GLY A 223 17.09 -7.83 -17.01
N THR A 224 17.17 -6.50 -16.92
CA THR A 224 16.04 -5.66 -16.47
C THR A 224 14.78 -5.89 -17.34
N ALA A 225 14.92 -5.96 -18.66
CA ALA A 225 13.81 -6.19 -19.57
C ALA A 225 13.15 -7.58 -19.34
N TRP A 226 13.96 -8.61 -19.07
CA TRP A 226 13.46 -9.93 -18.71
C TRP A 226 12.72 -9.91 -17.36
N GLU A 227 13.26 -9.23 -16.36
CA GLU A 227 12.64 -9.08 -15.03
C GLU A 227 11.30 -8.34 -15.10
N MET A 228 11.22 -7.26 -15.89
CA MET A 228 9.97 -6.53 -16.15
C MET A 228 8.94 -7.42 -16.85
N GLY A 229 9.36 -8.19 -17.85
CA GLY A 229 8.48 -9.13 -18.55
C GLY A 229 7.96 -10.25 -17.64
N TYR A 230 8.84 -10.80 -16.78
CA TYR A 230 8.47 -11.79 -15.78
C TYR A 230 7.45 -11.21 -14.79
N ALA A 231 7.70 -10.01 -14.27
CA ALA A 231 6.78 -9.32 -13.36
C ALA A 231 5.40 -9.10 -13.99
N TYR A 232 5.36 -8.58 -15.21
CA TYR A 232 4.12 -8.38 -15.96
C TYR A 232 3.34 -9.69 -16.13
N ALA A 233 4.02 -10.78 -16.50
CA ALA A 233 3.39 -12.10 -16.67
C ALA A 233 2.79 -12.66 -15.36
N HIS A 234 3.27 -12.23 -14.20
CA HIS A 234 2.78 -12.64 -12.87
C HIS A 234 1.84 -11.60 -12.23
N GLY A 235 1.45 -10.55 -12.97
CA GLY A 235 0.57 -9.51 -12.46
C GLY A 235 1.22 -8.60 -11.41
N ILE A 236 2.56 -8.58 -11.34
CA ILE A 236 3.31 -7.68 -10.46
C ILE A 236 3.45 -6.33 -11.19
N PRO A 237 2.98 -5.22 -10.60
CA PRO A 237 3.11 -3.90 -11.21
C PRO A 237 4.59 -3.50 -11.36
N VAL A 238 4.89 -2.81 -12.46
CA VAL A 238 6.23 -2.32 -12.79
C VAL A 238 6.22 -0.79 -12.86
N VAL A 239 7.09 -0.15 -12.10
CA VAL A 239 7.37 1.28 -12.15
C VAL A 239 8.70 1.49 -12.85
N ALA A 240 8.67 2.00 -14.08
CA ALA A 240 9.88 2.27 -14.85
C ALA A 240 10.42 3.68 -14.56
N ILE A 241 11.71 3.77 -14.26
CA ILE A 241 12.46 5.00 -14.07
C ILE A 241 13.38 5.18 -15.27
N ARG A 242 13.17 6.28 -16.01
CA ARG A 242 14.05 6.73 -17.09
C ARG A 242 14.49 8.16 -16.78
N THR A 243 15.78 8.33 -16.56
CA THR A 243 16.47 9.61 -16.44
C THR A 243 17.20 10.00 -17.73
N ASP A 244 17.39 9.02 -18.62
CA ASP A 244 18.02 9.21 -19.92
C ASP A 244 17.11 9.88 -20.96
N PHE A 245 17.59 10.97 -21.55
CA PHE A 245 16.88 11.76 -22.57
C PHE A 245 16.93 11.14 -23.98
N ARG A 246 17.78 10.13 -24.21
CA ARG A 246 17.78 9.39 -25.47
C ARG A 246 16.37 8.86 -25.69
N MET A 247 15.82 9.04 -26.89
CA MET A 247 14.55 8.40 -27.26
C MET A 247 14.86 6.96 -27.66
N ALA A 248 14.08 6.02 -27.12
CA ALA A 248 14.02 4.64 -27.64
C ALA A 248 13.26 4.64 -28.98
#